data_AF-A0A183FLQ8-F1
#
_entry.id   AF-A0A183FLQ8-F1
#
_cell.length_a   1.000
_cell.length_b   1.000
_cell.length_c   1.000
_cell.angle_alpha   90.00
_cell.angle_beta   90.00
_cell.angle_gamma   90.00
#
_symmetry.space_group_name_H-M   'P 1'
#
loop_
_entity.id
_entity.type
_entity.pdbx_description
1 polymer ?
#
loop_
_entity_poly.entity_id
_entity_poly.type
_entity_poly.pdbx_seq_one_letter_code
_entity_poly.pdbx_strand_id
1 'polypeptide(L)' 'MERKMLLWTAGVVRMDRIRSNAIWAKFGTAPIAGKVREARLRWHGHVLRGKEDSVRKIGLKLEVSGKRAELIRYIWS' A
#
# COMPACT_ATOMS: atom_id res chain seq x y z
N MET A 1 5.96 17.31 24.75
CA MET A 1 6.71 16.06 24.49
C MET A 1 6.28 15.35 23.20
N GLU A 2 5.00 15.40 22.81
CA GLU A 2 4.44 14.64 21.68
C GLU A 2 5.15 14.84 20.33
N ARG A 3 5.49 16.07 19.94
CA ARG A 3 6.10 16.35 18.62
C ARG A 3 7.48 15.70 18.43
N LYS A 4 8.30 15.65 19.50
CA LYS A 4 9.64 15.01 19.46
C LYS A 4 9.52 13.48 19.36
N MET A 5 8.55 12.88 20.04
CA MET A 5 8.29 11.44 19.95
C MET A 5 7.76 11.05 18.57
N LEU A 6 6.87 11.86 18.00
CA LEU A 6 6.37 11.61 16.64
C LEU A 6 7.48 11.69 15.60
N LEU A 7 8.38 12.68 15.71
CA LEU A 7 9.54 12.80 14.82
C LEU A 7 10.52 11.62 15.00
N TRP A 8 10.73 11.16 16.24
CA TRP A 8 11.54 9.98 16.52
C TRP A 8 10.96 8.71 15.90
N THR A 9 9.67 8.42 16.14
CA THR A 9 8.98 7.26 15.57
C THR A 9 8.95 7.31 14.05
N ALA A 10 8.70 8.49 13.47
CA ALA A 10 8.77 8.69 12.02
C ALA A 10 10.19 8.43 11.46
N GLY A 11 11.22 8.82 12.21
CA GLY A 11 12.63 8.51 11.89
C GLY A 11 12.92 7.01 11.91
N VAL A 12 12.50 6.29 12.95
CA VAL A 12 12.67 4.84 13.09
C VAL A 12 12.01 4.10 11.92
N VAL A 13 10.75 4.43 11.61
CA VAL A 13 10.00 3.82 10.50
C VAL A 13 10.68 4.08 9.15
N ARG A 14 11.19 5.31 8.93
CA ARG A 14 11.92 5.64 7.69
C ARG A 14 13.21 4.83 7.57
N MET A 15 13.99 4.73 8.64
CA MET A 15 15.25 3.98 8.64
C MET A 15 15.03 2.48 8.42
N ASP A 16 14.01 1.90 9.05
CA ASP A 16 13.65 0.49 8.85
C ASP A 16 13.23 0.22 7.40
N ARG A 17 12.46 1.14 6.80
CA ARG A 17 12.04 1.04 5.39
C ARG A 17 13.23 1.10 4.42
N ILE A 18 14.19 2.01 4.66
CA ILE A 18 15.40 2.15 3.83
C ILE A 18 16.26 0.89 3.94
N ARG A 19 16.50 0.40 5.17
CA ARG A 19 17.29 -0.82 5.41
C ARG A 19 16.66 -2.03 4.74
N SER A 20 15.34 -2.22 4.89
CA SER A 20 14.61 -3.30 4.25
C SER A 20 14.77 -3.24 2.73
N ASN A 21 14.51 -2.09 2.09
CA ASN A 21 14.65 -1.93 0.65
C ASN A 21 16.07 -2.23 0.15
N ALA A 22 17.10 -1.75 0.86
CA ALA A 22 18.50 -2.00 0.51
C ALA A 22 18.88 -3.49 0.63
N ILE A 23 18.35 -4.19 1.63
CA ILE A 23 18.54 -5.65 1.78
C ILE A 23 17.92 -6.37 0.58
N TRP A 24 16.65 -6.12 0.26
CA TRP A 24 15.96 -6.78 -0.86
C TRP A 24 16.62 -6.51 -2.21
N ALA A 25 17.12 -5.28 -2.41
CA ALA A 25 17.86 -4.91 -3.63
C ALA A 25 19.15 -5.73 -3.80
N LYS A 26 19.90 -6.01 -2.72
CA LYS A 26 21.08 -6.89 -2.78
C LYS A 26 20.74 -8.32 -3.16
N PHE A 27 19.55 -8.80 -2.78
CA PHE A 27 19.04 -10.12 -3.14
C PHE A 27 18.35 -10.15 -4.51
N GLY A 28 18.45 -9.09 -5.32
CA GLY A 28 17.80 -8.98 -6.64
C GLY A 28 16.27 -9.05 -6.57
N THR A 29 15.70 -8.92 -5.37
CA THR A 29 14.28 -9.12 -5.12
C THR A 29 13.61 -7.75 -5.06
N ALA A 30 12.55 -7.56 -5.85
CA ALA A 30 11.76 -6.33 -5.77
C ALA A 30 11.32 -6.10 -4.31
N PRO A 31 11.43 -4.86 -3.77
CA PRO A 31 11.01 -4.54 -2.41
C PRO A 31 9.59 -5.05 -2.14
N ILE A 32 9.30 -5.50 -0.92
CA ILE A 32 7.98 -6.05 -0.53
C ILE A 32 6.84 -5.10 -0.91
N ALA A 33 7.03 -3.79 -0.74
CA ALA A 33 6.06 -2.78 -1.15
C ALA A 33 5.74 -2.82 -2.65
N GLY A 34 6.73 -3.13 -3.50
CA GLY A 34 6.55 -3.34 -4.94
C GLY A 34 5.72 -4.58 -5.24
N LYS A 35 6.00 -5.72 -4.58
CA LYS A 35 5.23 -6.97 -4.73
C LYS A 35 3.78 -6.82 -4.27
N VAL A 36 3.56 -6.13 -3.15
CA VAL A 36 2.22 -5.83 -2.63
C VAL A 36 1.46 -4.91 -3.60
N ARG A 37 2.13 -3.89 -4.16
CA ARG A 37 1.54 -3.03 -5.19
C ARG A 37 1.15 -3.84 -6.43
N GLU A 38 2.04 -4.68 -6.92
CA GLU A 38 1.80 -5.51 -8.10
C GLU A 38 0.64 -6.50 -7.90
N ALA A 39 0.60 -7.20 -6.75
CA ALA A 39 -0.50 -8.10 -6.40
C ALA A 39 -1.85 -7.36 -6.36
N ARG A 40 -1.87 -6.15 -5.81
CA ARG A 40 -3.08 -5.31 -5.76
C ARG A 40 -3.53 -4.87 -7.15
N LEU A 41 -2.60 -4.50 -8.03
CA LEU A 41 -2.93 -4.14 -9.41
C LEU A 41 -3.46 -5.34 -10.21
N ARG A 42 -2.87 -6.52 -10.03
CA ARG A 42 -3.38 -7.77 -10.62
C ARG A 42 -4.79 -8.09 -10.12
N TRP A 43 -5.04 -7.91 -8.82
CA TRP A 43 -6.38 -8.05 -8.24
C TRP A 43 -7.39 -7.07 -8.85
N HIS A 44 -7.08 -5.77 -8.90
CA HIS A 44 -7.96 -4.79 -9.53
C HIS A 44 -8.24 -5.12 -11.00
N GLY A 45 -7.20 -5.49 -11.77
CA GLY A 45 -7.39 -5.93 -13.15
C GLY A 45 -8.32 -7.13 -13.28
N HIS A 46 -8.21 -8.10 -12.37
CA HIS A 46 -9.12 -9.25 -12.33
C HIS A 46 -10.56 -8.83 -11.98
N VAL A 47 -10.75 -7.95 -11.01
CA VAL A 47 -12.08 -7.44 -10.64
C VAL A 47 -12.72 -6.64 -11.78
N LEU A 48 -11.94 -5.79 -12.47
CA LEU A 48 -12.42 -4.96 -13.58
C LEU A 48 -12.80 -5.79 -14.81
N ARG A 49 -12.09 -6.89 -15.08
CA ARG A 49 -12.43 -7.85 -16.15
C ARG A 49 -13.61 -8.76 -15.80
N GLY A 50 -14.06 -8.75 -14.54
CA GLY A 50 -15.21 -9.52 -14.09
C GLY A 50 -16.56 -8.95 -14.55
N LYS A 51 -17.59 -9.78 -14.48
CA LYS A 51 -18.99 -9.40 -14.78
C LYS A 51 -19.44 -8.23 -13.90
N GLU A 52 -20.25 -7.32 -14.47
CA GLU A 52 -20.81 -6.13 -13.82
C GLU A 52 -21.43 -6.44 -12.46
N ASP A 53 -22.24 -7.51 -12.41
CA ASP A 53 -23.01 -7.92 -11.24
C ASP A 53 -22.22 -8.75 -10.23
N SER A 54 -20.92 -8.96 -10.47
CA SER A 54 -20.10 -9.73 -9.55
C SER A 54 -19.93 -8.98 -8.22
N VAL A 55 -20.08 -9.70 -7.11
CA VAL A 55 -19.92 -9.17 -5.74
C VAL A 55 -18.62 -8.37 -5.58
N ARG A 56 -17.54 -8.79 -6.25
CA ARG A 56 -16.23 -8.12 -6.23
C ARG A 56 -16.26 -6.73 -6.89
N LYS A 57 -16.98 -6.57 -8.01
CA LYS A 57 -17.06 -5.32 -8.77
C LYS A 57 -18.03 -4.33 -8.10
N ILE A 58 -19.13 -4.85 -7.55
CA ILE A 58 -20.06 -4.08 -6.70
C ILE A 58 -19.33 -3.59 -5.44
N GLY A 59 -18.60 -4.48 -4.75
CA GLY A 59 -17.81 -4.14 -3.57
C GLY A 59 -16.75 -3.07 -3.87
N LEU A 60 -16.06 -3.17 -5.01
CA LEU A 60 -15.09 -2.15 -5.45
C LEU A 60 -15.77 -0.77 -5.65
N LYS A 61 -16.96 -0.73 -6.27
CA LYS A 61 -17.70 0.51 -6.50
C LYS A 61 -18.17 1.15 -5.18
N LEU A 62 -18.57 0.34 -4.21
CA LEU A 62 -18.96 0.79 -2.87
C LEU A 62 -17.75 1.26 -2.03
N GLU A 63 -16.60 0.59 -2.12
CA GLU A 63 -15.37 0.98 -1.42
C GLU A 63 -14.83 2.33 -1.94
N VAL A 64 -14.91 2.58 -3.25
CA VAL A 64 -14.53 3.87 -3.85
C VAL A 64 -15.42 5.02 -3.37
N SER A 65 -16.68 4.75 -3.00
CA SER A 65 -17.61 5.73 -2.43
C SER A 65 -17.36 6.04 -0.94
N GLY A 66 -16.56 5.24 -0.23
CA GLY A 66 -16.42 5.33 1.23
C GLY A 66 -15.02 5.70 1.69
N LYS A 67 -14.80 6.98 2.05
CA LYS A 67 -13.82 7.55 3.02
C LYS A 67 -12.49 6.79 3.32
N ARG A 68 -11.88 6.09 2.36
CA ARG A 68 -10.59 5.39 2.51
C ARG A 68 -9.40 6.08 1.85
N ALA A 69 -9.63 7.22 1.19
CA ALA A 69 -8.59 7.94 0.45
C ALA A 69 -7.54 8.62 1.35
N GLU A 70 -7.88 8.96 2.59
CA GLU A 70 -6.96 9.74 3.45
C GLU A 70 -5.87 8.88 4.10
N LEU A 71 -6.20 7.68 4.56
CA LEU A 71 -5.23 6.74 5.13
C LEU A 71 -4.22 6.24 4.09
N ILE A 72 -4.65 6.03 2.84
CA ILE A 72 -3.77 5.56 1.77
C ILE A 72 -2.79 6.66 1.36
N ARG A 73 -3.19 7.94 1.31
CA ARG A 73 -2.27 9.06 1.05
C ARG A 73 -1.20 9.20 2.12
N TYR A 74 -1.54 8.98 3.39
CA TYR A 74 -0.56 9.02 4.49
C TYR A 74 0.43 7.84 4.47
N ILE A 75 0.01 6.69 3.93
CA ILE A 75 0.84 5.48 3.80
C ILE A 75 1.74 5.52 2.54
N TRP A 76 1.34 6.29 1.51
CA TRP A 76 2.05 6.38 0.23
C TRP A 76 2.89 7.66 0.02
N SER A 77 2.77 8.65 0.90
CA SER A 77 3.78 9.72 1.04
C SER A 77 5.03 9.23 1.78
#